data_AF-A0A2T7UJZ3-F1
#
_entry.id   AF-A0A2T7UJZ3-F1
#
_cell.length_a   1.000
_cell.length_b   1.000
_cell.length_c   1.000
_cell.angle_alpha   90.00
_cell.angle_beta   90.00
_cell.angle_gamma   90.00
#
_symmetry.space_group_name_H-M   'P 1'
#
loop_
_entity.id
_entity.type
_entity.pdbx_description
1 polymer ?
#
loop_
_entity_poly.entity_id
_entity_poly.type
_entity_poly.pdbx_seq_one_letter_code
_entity_poly.pdbx_strand_id
1 'polypeptide(L)'
;MRSLALLPPLCLLSLTLAACSAGAPAPRAAPTGAARIAAECALLTQAGTMMAAAGNAAHDGLLEGCPGSTARDTRPLARQTASLRDGGQAALPPGVARGSRGEAVFRRMITRGVPVSLAIRLTADPLFAEAAR
;
A
#
# COMPACT_ATOMS: atom_id res chain seq x y z
N MET A 1 24.32 -48.56 -61.09
CA MET A 1 22.85 -48.31 -61.13
C MET A 1 22.32 -48.39 -59.72
N ARG A 2 21.43 -47.46 -59.33
CA ARG A 2 20.65 -47.37 -58.07
C ARG A 2 21.44 -46.89 -56.85
N SER A 3 20.96 -45.98 -55.99
CA SER A 3 19.83 -45.04 -56.01
C SER A 3 20.16 -44.01 -54.92
N LEU A 4 20.14 -42.72 -55.24
CA LEU A 4 20.14 -41.62 -54.27
C LEU A 4 18.76 -41.59 -53.59
N ALA A 5 18.72 -41.74 -52.27
CA ALA A 5 17.51 -41.52 -51.48
C ALA A 5 17.62 -40.16 -50.76
N LEU A 6 16.85 -39.19 -51.25
CA LEU A 6 16.57 -37.91 -50.58
C LEU A 6 15.77 -38.18 -49.30
N LEU A 7 16.22 -37.64 -48.17
CA LEU A 7 15.41 -37.50 -46.95
C LEU A 7 14.77 -36.11 -46.92
N PRO A 8 13.48 -35.98 -46.55
CA PRO A 8 12.74 -34.72 -46.57
C PRO A 8 13.03 -33.87 -45.32
N PRO A 9 13.17 -32.53 -45.45
CA PRO A 9 13.34 -31.61 -44.33
C PRO A 9 11.96 -31.09 -43.87
N LEU A 10 11.20 -31.89 -43.12
CA LEU A 10 9.81 -31.53 -42.77
C LEU A 10 9.42 -31.74 -41.30
N CYS A 11 10.39 -31.93 -40.39
CA CYS A 11 10.09 -32.15 -38.96
C CYS A 11 10.52 -31.01 -38.00
N LEU A 12 11.12 -29.91 -38.48
CA LEU A 12 11.69 -28.87 -37.59
C LEU A 12 10.82 -27.61 -37.41
N LEU A 13 9.59 -27.60 -37.93
CA LEU A 13 8.75 -26.38 -37.97
C LEU A 13 7.52 -26.39 -37.03
N SER A 14 7.47 -27.28 -36.04
CA SER A 14 6.24 -27.49 -35.24
C SER A 14 6.33 -27.10 -33.76
N LEU A 15 7.44 -26.52 -33.28
CA LEU A 15 7.66 -26.31 -31.84
C LEU A 15 7.57 -24.85 -31.36
N THR A 16 7.12 -23.88 -32.18
CA THR A 16 7.10 -22.45 -31.77
C THR A 16 5.71 -21.84 -31.53
N LEU A 17 4.61 -22.61 -31.57
CA LEU A 17 3.25 -22.04 -31.36
C LEU A 17 2.67 -22.19 -29.94
N ALA A 18 3.44 -22.63 -28.95
CA ALA A 18 2.94 -22.82 -27.58
C ALA A 18 3.06 -21.58 -26.66
N ALA A 19 3.15 -20.36 -27.20
CA ALA A 19 3.42 -19.16 -26.40
C ALA A 19 2.57 -17.96 -26.82
N CYS A 20 1.24 -18.02 -26.64
CA CYS A 20 0.40 -16.80 -26.68
C CYS A 20 -0.98 -16.93 -26.01
N SER A 21 -1.20 -17.90 -25.12
CA SER A 21 -2.39 -17.93 -24.25
C SER A 21 -2.03 -17.54 -22.82
N ALA A 22 -1.27 -16.45 -22.65
CA ALA A 22 -1.20 -15.76 -21.37
C ALA A 22 -2.57 -15.12 -21.15
N GLY A 23 -3.44 -15.84 -20.43
CA GLY A 23 -4.76 -15.36 -20.05
C GLY A 23 -4.63 -13.96 -19.46
N ALA A 24 -5.36 -13.01 -20.04
CA ALA A 24 -5.44 -11.67 -19.49
C ALA A 24 -5.84 -11.79 -18.02
N PRO A 25 -5.09 -11.19 -17.07
CA PRO A 25 -5.44 -11.26 -15.66
C PRO A 25 -6.86 -10.72 -15.50
N ALA A 26 -7.73 -11.52 -14.88
CA ALA A 26 -9.10 -11.13 -14.61
C ALA A 26 -9.09 -9.77 -13.88
N PRO A 27 -9.99 -8.84 -14.22
CA PRO A 27 -10.05 -7.54 -13.57
C PRO A 27 -10.25 -7.74 -12.06
N ARG A 28 -9.25 -7.32 -11.28
CA ARG A 28 -9.28 -7.46 -9.82
C ARG A 28 -10.40 -6.58 -9.29
N ALA A 29 -11.33 -7.18 -8.54
CA ALA A 29 -12.44 -6.44 -7.94
C ALA A 29 -11.91 -5.26 -7.13
N ALA A 30 -12.57 -4.10 -7.25
CA ALA A 30 -12.24 -2.93 -6.45
C ALA A 30 -12.44 -3.25 -4.95
N PRO A 31 -11.52 -2.83 -4.08
CA PRO A 31 -11.64 -3.12 -2.66
C PRO A 31 -12.87 -2.43 -2.06
N THR A 32 -13.55 -3.14 -1.17
CA THR A 32 -14.71 -2.60 -0.44
C THR A 32 -14.27 -1.49 0.52
N GLY A 33 -15.21 -0.66 0.97
CA GLY A 33 -14.92 0.33 2.02
C GLY A 33 -14.34 -0.30 3.30
N ALA A 34 -14.87 -1.47 3.69
CA ALA A 34 -14.39 -2.21 4.86
C ALA A 34 -12.96 -2.71 4.70
N ALA A 35 -12.59 -3.25 3.53
CA ALA A 35 -11.23 -3.72 3.25
C ALA A 35 -10.21 -2.57 3.36
N ARG A 36 -10.57 -1.39 2.86
CA ARG A 36 -9.71 -0.20 2.92
C ARG A 36 -9.50 0.30 4.34
N ILE A 37 -10.56 0.33 5.15
CA ILE A 37 -10.48 0.70 6.57
C ILE A 37 -9.60 -0.31 7.32
N ALA A 38 -9.78 -1.62 7.07
CA ALA A 38 -8.97 -2.65 7.69
C ALA A 38 -7.47 -2.48 7.32
N ALA A 39 -7.17 -2.19 6.05
CA ALA A 39 -5.80 -1.92 5.61
C ALA A 39 -5.19 -0.68 6.25
N GLU A 40 -5.96 0.42 6.36
CA GLU A 40 -5.52 1.65 7.03
C GLU A 40 -5.21 1.40 8.52
N CYS A 41 -6.05 0.62 9.22
CA CYS A 41 -5.83 0.25 10.61
C CYS A 41 -4.64 -0.71 10.82
N ALA A 42 -4.43 -1.65 9.90
CA ALA A 42 -3.24 -2.49 9.90
C ALA A 42 -1.97 -1.65 9.68
N LEU A 43 -2.01 -0.69 8.75
CA LEU A 43 -0.92 0.24 8.48
C LEU A 43 -0.58 1.08 9.72
N LEU A 44 -1.58 1.60 10.43
CA LEU A 44 -1.36 2.35 11.67
C LEU A 44 -0.79 1.46 12.79
N THR A 45 -1.23 0.21 12.90
CA THR A 45 -0.63 -0.77 13.83
C THR A 45 0.85 -0.98 13.52
N GLN A 46 1.20 -1.20 12.24
CA GLN A 46 2.58 -1.33 11.79
C GLN A 46 3.40 -0.08 12.10
N ALA A 47 2.84 1.12 11.85
CA ALA A 47 3.49 2.37 12.20
C ALA A 47 3.80 2.43 13.72
N GLY A 48 2.83 2.04 14.56
CA GLY A 48 3.02 1.96 16.01
C GLY A 48 4.15 1.02 16.42
N THR A 49 4.22 -0.17 15.81
CA THR A 49 5.32 -1.12 16.03
C THR A 49 6.68 -0.54 15.62
N MET A 50 6.75 0.12 14.46
CA MET A 50 7.99 0.74 13.97
C MET A 50 8.43 1.92 14.84
N MET A 51 7.48 2.71 15.35
CA MET A 51 7.77 3.80 16.28
C MET A 51 8.33 3.25 17.61
N ALA A 52 7.68 2.22 18.17
CA ALA A 52 8.14 1.55 19.39
C ALA A 52 9.55 0.96 19.23
N ALA A 53 9.83 0.31 18.10
CA ALA A 53 11.16 -0.21 17.77
C ALA A 53 12.22 0.91 17.66
N ALA A 54 11.82 2.13 17.29
CA ALA A 54 12.68 3.30 17.25
C ALA A 54 12.74 4.07 18.59
N GLY A 55 12.26 3.48 19.70
CA GLY A 55 12.27 4.09 21.03
C GLY A 55 11.24 5.20 21.24
N ASN A 56 10.30 5.37 20.31
CA ASN A 56 9.25 6.38 20.38
C ASN A 56 7.90 5.69 20.50
N ALA A 57 7.35 5.54 21.71
CA ALA A 57 6.03 4.93 21.84
C ALA A 57 4.97 5.72 21.07
N ALA A 58 4.10 5.02 20.34
CA ALA A 58 2.90 5.62 19.79
C ALA A 58 1.99 6.13 20.92
N HIS A 59 1.29 7.22 20.67
CA HIS A 59 0.27 7.67 21.60
C HIS A 59 -0.97 6.77 21.52
N ASP A 60 -1.76 6.77 22.59
CA ASP A 60 -2.96 5.97 22.75
C ASP A 60 -4.01 6.15 21.66
N GLY A 61 -4.17 7.37 21.14
CA GLY A 61 -5.09 7.68 20.04
C GLY A 61 -4.68 7.23 18.63
N LEU A 62 -3.55 6.55 18.44
CA LEU A 62 -3.08 6.14 17.10
C LEU A 62 -4.13 5.30 16.34
N LEU A 63 -4.82 4.41 17.05
CA LEU A 63 -5.84 3.51 16.50
C LEU A 63 -7.27 3.95 16.77
N GLU A 64 -7.50 5.20 17.18
CA GLU A 64 -8.86 5.71 17.39
C GLU A 64 -9.66 5.68 16.08
N GLY A 65 -10.90 5.20 16.14
CA GLY A 65 -11.78 5.03 14.98
C GLY A 65 -11.54 3.74 14.18
N CYS A 66 -10.54 2.93 14.53
CA CYS A 66 -10.40 1.59 13.97
C CYS A 66 -11.49 0.64 14.50
N PRO A 67 -12.06 -0.25 13.66
CA PRO A 67 -13.04 -1.23 14.12
C PRO A 67 -12.53 -2.06 15.30
N GLY A 68 -13.32 -2.13 16.37
CA GLY A 68 -12.97 -2.87 17.60
C GLY A 68 -11.98 -2.15 18.53
N SER A 69 -11.47 -0.97 18.16
CA SER A 69 -10.58 -0.18 19.00
C SER A 69 -11.35 0.68 20.00
N THR A 70 -10.92 0.68 21.26
CA THR A 70 -11.38 1.61 22.30
C THR A 70 -10.40 2.77 22.52
N ALA A 71 -9.36 2.86 21.68
CA ALA A 71 -8.37 3.93 21.72
C ALA A 71 -9.00 5.32 21.67
N ARG A 72 -8.46 6.23 22.45
CA ARG A 72 -8.78 7.66 22.42
C ARG A 72 -7.50 8.45 22.48
N ASP A 73 -7.46 9.56 21.76
CA ASP A 73 -6.33 10.48 21.85
C ASP A 73 -6.41 11.31 23.13
N THR A 74 -5.59 10.97 24.14
CA THR A 74 -5.54 11.72 25.40
C THR A 74 -4.46 12.81 25.42
N ARG A 75 -3.78 13.04 24.28
CA ARG A 75 -2.75 14.08 24.20
C ARG A 75 -3.36 15.46 24.50
N PRO A 76 -2.59 16.39 25.10
CA PRO A 76 -3.03 17.78 25.24
C PRO A 76 -3.42 18.39 23.90
N LEU A 77 -4.43 19.28 23.89
CA LEU A 77 -4.93 19.93 22.68
C LEU A 77 -3.82 20.58 21.83
N ALA A 78 -2.81 21.18 22.47
CA ALA A 78 -1.67 21.76 21.78
C ALA A 78 -0.91 20.74 20.90
N ARG A 79 -0.77 19.48 21.36
CA ARG A 79 -0.12 18.41 20.60
C ARG A 79 -1.01 17.87 19.49
N GLN A 80 -2.32 17.77 19.73
CA GLN A 80 -3.28 17.38 18.69
C GLN A 80 -3.28 18.41 17.54
N THR A 81 -3.35 19.71 17.88
CA THR A 81 -3.29 20.81 16.91
C THR A 81 -1.96 20.85 16.16
N ALA A 82 -0.85 20.54 16.82
CA ALA A 82 0.45 20.41 16.15
C ALA A 82 0.42 19.29 15.09
N SER A 83 -0.05 18.09 15.43
CA SER A 83 -0.18 16.98 14.45
C SER A 83 -1.14 17.31 13.30
N LEU A 84 -2.23 18.06 13.56
CA LEU A 84 -3.12 18.54 12.51
C LEU A 84 -2.41 19.50 11.55
N ARG A 85 -1.63 20.45 12.10
CA ARG A 85 -0.83 21.38 11.30
C ARG A 85 0.23 20.65 10.48
N ASP A 86 0.97 19.73 11.10
CA ASP A 86 1.99 18.92 10.43
C ASP A 86 1.36 18.10 9.30
N GLY A 87 0.21 17.46 9.55
CA GLY A 87 -0.53 16.70 8.54
C GLY A 87 -1.05 17.58 7.41
N GLY A 88 -1.44 18.82 7.68
CA GLY A 88 -1.88 19.80 6.68
C GLY A 88 -0.74 20.40 5.84
N GLN A 89 0.46 20.52 6.41
CA GLN A 89 1.62 21.14 5.77
C GLN A 89 2.60 20.14 5.14
N ALA A 90 2.49 18.85 5.45
CA ALA A 90 3.36 17.82 4.89
C ALA A 90 3.31 17.80 3.36
N ALA A 91 4.49 17.84 2.74
CA ALA A 91 4.63 17.63 1.30
C ALA A 91 4.17 16.21 0.94
N LEU A 92 3.41 16.09 -0.15
CA LEU A 92 2.98 14.78 -0.62
C LEU A 92 4.20 14.01 -1.18
N PRO A 93 4.38 12.74 -0.81
CA PRO A 93 5.45 11.93 -1.35
C PRO A 93 5.18 11.60 -2.83
N PRO A 94 6.23 11.25 -3.60
CA PRO A 94 6.07 10.83 -4.99
C PRO A 94 5.05 9.69 -5.13
N GLY A 95 4.20 9.77 -6.15
CA GLY A 95 3.15 8.77 -6.40
C GLY A 95 1.85 8.97 -5.62
N VAL A 96 1.81 9.86 -4.62
CA VAL A 96 0.56 10.24 -3.94
C VAL A 96 -0.04 11.48 -4.61
N ALA A 97 -1.14 11.27 -5.34
CA ALA A 97 -1.83 12.34 -6.05
C ALA A 97 -2.64 13.24 -5.09
N ARG A 98 -2.65 14.54 -5.36
CA ARG A 98 -3.51 15.50 -4.63
C ARG A 98 -4.99 15.22 -4.89
N GLY A 99 -5.82 15.31 -3.86
CA GLY A 99 -7.25 14.97 -3.87
C GLY A 99 -7.55 13.48 -3.80
N SER A 100 -6.52 12.61 -3.80
CA SER A 100 -6.72 11.16 -3.78
C SER A 100 -7.00 10.61 -2.38
N ARG A 101 -7.50 9.37 -2.32
CA ARG A 101 -7.60 8.64 -1.05
C ARG A 101 -6.22 8.43 -0.43
N GLY A 102 -5.19 8.20 -1.23
CA GLY A 102 -3.80 8.10 -0.77
C GLY A 102 -3.33 9.35 -0.02
N GLU A 103 -3.69 10.55 -0.49
CA GLU A 103 -3.41 11.79 0.26
C GLU A 103 -4.12 11.78 1.61
N ALA A 104 -5.40 11.39 1.65
CA ALA A 104 -6.15 11.33 2.89
C ALA A 104 -5.54 10.35 3.91
N VAL A 105 -5.11 9.16 3.47
CA VAL A 105 -4.43 8.16 4.32
C VAL A 105 -3.08 8.70 4.80
N PHE A 106 -2.26 9.27 3.91
CA PHE A 106 -0.95 9.84 4.24
C PHE A 106 -1.06 10.93 5.31
N ARG A 107 -1.97 11.90 5.11
CA ARG A 107 -2.21 12.96 6.08
C ARG A 107 -2.77 12.41 7.38
N ARG A 108 -3.69 11.43 7.33
CA ARG A 108 -4.26 10.84 8.54
C ARG A 108 -3.19 10.19 9.41
N MET A 109 -2.24 9.45 8.85
CA MET A 109 -1.10 8.92 9.62
C MET A 109 -0.40 10.02 10.43
N ILE A 110 -0.11 11.17 9.81
CA ILE A 110 0.58 12.29 10.47
C ILE A 110 -0.30 12.93 11.55
N THR A 111 -1.59 13.15 11.27
CA THR A 111 -2.53 13.68 12.28
C THR A 111 -2.68 12.74 13.48
N ARG A 112 -2.56 11.43 13.24
CA ARG A 112 -2.52 10.34 14.25
C ARG A 112 -1.13 10.18 14.87
N GLY A 113 -0.25 11.17 14.75
CA GLY A 113 1.03 11.23 15.45
C GLY A 113 2.16 10.40 14.84
N VAL A 114 1.97 9.79 13.67
CA VAL A 114 3.06 9.14 12.94
C VAL A 114 4.02 10.21 12.43
N PRO A 115 5.34 10.14 12.72
CA PRO A 115 6.30 11.10 12.21
C PRO A 115 6.30 11.15 10.67
N VAL A 116 6.43 12.34 10.09
CA VAL A 116 6.36 12.56 8.63
C VAL A 116 7.33 11.65 7.87
N SER A 117 8.56 11.51 8.35
CA SER A 117 9.57 10.62 7.73
C SER A 117 9.16 9.14 7.73
N LEU A 118 8.45 8.68 8.76
CA LEU A 118 7.91 7.33 8.80
C LEU A 118 6.69 7.20 7.89
N ALA A 119 5.78 8.18 7.90
CA ALA A 119 4.62 8.19 7.01
C ALA A 119 5.04 8.13 5.52
N ILE A 120 6.11 8.85 5.14
CA ILE A 120 6.70 8.79 3.79
C ILE A 120 7.21 7.38 3.47
N ARG A 121 7.90 6.71 4.40
CA ARG A 121 8.38 5.33 4.16
C ARG A 121 7.21 4.36 3.98
N LEU A 122 6.15 4.53 4.77
CA LEU A 122 4.97 3.69 4.73
C LEU A 122 4.16 3.84 3.44
N THR A 123 4.35 4.90 2.63
CA THR A 123 3.64 4.99 1.33
C THR A 123 4.11 3.97 0.31
N ALA A 124 5.28 3.35 0.52
CA ALA A 124 5.75 2.24 -0.30
C ALA A 124 5.19 0.87 0.16
N ASP A 125 4.47 0.83 1.29
CA ASP A 125 3.96 -0.42 1.86
C ASP A 125 2.70 -0.91 1.11
N PRO A 126 2.54 -2.23 0.89
CA PRO A 126 1.33 -2.80 0.30
C PRO A 126 0.03 -2.43 1.03
N LEU A 127 0.06 -2.27 2.35
CA LEU A 127 -1.11 -1.86 3.15
C LEU A 127 -1.53 -0.42 2.81
N PHE A 128 -0.57 0.46 2.53
CA PHE A 128 -0.88 1.80 2.05
C PHE A 128 -1.55 1.76 0.68
N ALA A 129 -1.02 0.96 -0.25
CA ALA A 129 -1.63 0.79 -1.58
C ALA A 129 -3.03 0.17 -1.53
N GLU A 130 -3.32 -0.68 -0.54
CA GLU A 130 -4.67 -1.22 -0.32
C GLU A 130 -5.61 -0.16 0.30
N ALA A 131 -5.14 0.59 1.30
CA ALA A 131 -5.91 1.66 1.93
C ALA A 131 -6.19 2.85 0.98
N ALA A 132 -5.32 3.09 0.00
CA ALA A 132 -5.35 4.22 -0.93
C ALA A 132 -6.19 3.99 -2.20
N ARG A 133 -6.75 2.79 -2.40
CA ARG A 133 -7.61 2.45 -3.54
C ARG A 133 -9.04 2.98 -3.40
#